data_AF-A0A841TWA1-F1
#
_entry.id   AF-A0A841TWA1-F1
#
_cell.length_a   1.000
_cell.length_b   1.000
_cell.length_c   1.000
_cell.angle_alpha   90.00
_cell.angle_beta   90.00
_cell.angle_gamma   90.00
#
_symmetry.space_group_name_H-M   'P 1'
#
loop_
_entity.id
_entity.type
_entity.pdbx_description
1 polymer ?
#
loop_
_entity_poly.entity_id
_entity_poly.type
_entity_poly.pdbx_seq_one_letter_code
_entity_poly.pdbx_strand_id
1 'polypeptide(L)'
;MNRETYKHWACQKMIEASRSNIWDGHWACAALALIRLLEDRLVPGELESGIRRNLEKILEDHPNAETYRIDREYGEFRPSLLARLIRNGRANNSLGHDVIYSSYILDLLGGPGGIPGSAELYRAMSTIAEGFAASGPGYVTVNGEPKVVHPDGIERTAERFRLSSSSLLDLFHGFDRPSRMEKGDMQLGHLLTHGHAIVELKLANPGFGLDILDEAFFTRVDILNHANRIERETSEPPQDAPSKEAEWNPLEPSYWEHALSDNRHGHFYKYAYSYLKLNRLAERRLADFRSFSRIL
;
A
#
# COMPACT_ATOMS: atom_id res chain seq x y z
N MET A 1 -23.19 -9.18 6.85
CA MET A 1 -22.13 -10.20 6.80
C MET A 1 -21.32 -10.21 8.10
N ASN A 2 -20.83 -11.37 8.56
CA ASN A 2 -19.92 -11.48 9.71
C ASN A 2 -18.54 -10.91 9.33
N ARG A 3 -17.82 -10.26 10.25
CA ARG A 3 -16.47 -9.71 10.03
C ARG A 3 -15.46 -10.78 9.59
N GLU A 4 -15.59 -11.99 10.11
CA GLU A 4 -14.77 -13.14 9.71
C GLU A 4 -14.94 -13.50 8.22
N THR A 5 -16.12 -13.27 7.65
CA THR A 5 -16.38 -13.53 6.22
C THR A 5 -15.46 -12.70 5.34
N TYR A 6 -15.25 -11.42 5.67
CA TYR A 6 -14.36 -10.54 4.89
C TYR A 6 -12.89 -10.93 5.04
N LYS A 7 -12.48 -11.36 6.24
CA LYS A 7 -11.12 -11.85 6.51
C LYS A 7 -10.81 -13.12 5.70
N HIS A 8 -11.73 -14.09 5.72
CA HIS A 8 -11.62 -15.29 4.88
C HIS A 8 -11.64 -14.95 3.39
N TRP A 9 -12.51 -14.03 2.96
CA TRP A 9 -12.54 -13.58 1.58
C TRP A 9 -11.19 -13.00 1.13
N ALA A 10 -10.54 -12.18 1.96
CA ALA A 10 -9.24 -11.59 1.62
C ALA A 10 -8.13 -12.64 1.50
N CYS A 11 -8.08 -13.63 2.40
CA CYS A 11 -7.15 -14.74 2.29
C CYS A 11 -7.35 -15.55 1.02
N GLN A 12 -8.60 -15.86 0.68
CA GLN A 12 -8.91 -16.58 -0.55
C GLN A 12 -8.57 -15.76 -1.80
N LYS A 13 -8.83 -14.45 -1.78
CA LYS A 13 -8.48 -13.57 -2.90
C LYS A 13 -6.98 -13.53 -3.15
N MET A 14 -6.14 -13.57 -2.11
CA MET A 14 -4.69 -13.73 -2.27
C MET A 14 -4.31 -15.08 -2.90
N ILE A 15 -4.97 -16.17 -2.51
CA ILE A 15 -4.74 -17.49 -3.11
C ILE A 15 -5.07 -17.47 -4.60
N GLU A 16 -6.24 -16.93 -4.98
CA GLU A 16 -6.66 -16.81 -6.37
C GLU A 16 -5.70 -15.92 -7.17
N ALA A 17 -5.34 -14.74 -6.64
CA ALA A 17 -4.40 -13.82 -7.27
C ALA A 17 -3.04 -14.49 -7.55
N SER A 18 -2.56 -15.36 -6.66
CA SER A 18 -1.29 -16.08 -6.88
C SER A 18 -1.32 -17.06 -8.06
N ARG A 19 -2.51 -17.47 -8.52
CA ARG A 19 -2.71 -18.43 -9.61
C ARG A 19 -3.00 -17.78 -10.95
N SER A 20 -3.61 -16.59 -10.94
CA SER A 20 -4.01 -15.85 -12.13
C SER A 20 -3.15 -14.61 -12.32
N ASN A 21 -3.44 -13.57 -11.56
CA ASN A 21 -2.84 -12.25 -11.67
C ASN A 21 -2.50 -11.75 -10.26
N ILE A 22 -1.21 -11.66 -9.94
CA ILE A 22 -0.73 -11.24 -8.61
C ILE A 22 -1.23 -9.84 -8.23
N TRP A 23 -1.54 -8.98 -9.21
CA TRP A 23 -2.08 -7.65 -8.99
C TRP A 23 -3.50 -7.67 -8.39
N ASP A 24 -4.27 -8.74 -8.60
CA ASP A 24 -5.63 -8.87 -8.05
C ASP A 24 -5.63 -8.96 -6.52
N GLY A 25 -4.49 -9.29 -5.90
CA GLY A 25 -4.30 -9.20 -4.44
C GLY A 25 -4.46 -7.77 -3.89
N HIS A 26 -4.50 -6.75 -4.76
CA HIS A 26 -4.87 -5.39 -4.38
C HIS A 26 -6.25 -5.31 -3.73
N TRP A 27 -7.21 -6.10 -4.21
CA TRP A 27 -8.57 -6.11 -3.68
C TRP A 27 -8.62 -6.72 -2.29
N ALA A 28 -7.80 -7.73 -2.01
CA ALA A 28 -7.62 -8.27 -0.67
C ALA A 28 -7.05 -7.20 0.29
N CYS A 29 -6.00 -6.49 -0.13
CA CYS A 29 -5.43 -5.39 0.67
C CYS A 29 -6.43 -4.25 0.91
N ALA A 30 -7.22 -3.90 -0.10
CA ALA A 30 -8.24 -2.86 -0.03
C ALA A 30 -9.35 -3.23 0.97
N ALA A 31 -9.84 -4.48 0.92
CA ALA A 31 -10.81 -4.99 1.90
C ALA A 31 -10.24 -4.97 3.33
N LEU A 32 -8.99 -5.41 3.50
CA LEU A 32 -8.32 -5.40 4.81
C LEU A 32 -8.10 -3.98 5.34
N ALA A 33 -7.77 -3.01 4.48
CA ALA A 33 -7.67 -1.60 4.85
C ALA A 33 -9.00 -1.06 5.40
N LEU A 34 -10.13 -1.35 4.74
CA LEU A 34 -11.46 -0.97 5.23
C LEU A 34 -11.81 -1.64 6.56
N ILE A 35 -11.50 -2.93 6.72
CA ILE A 35 -11.69 -3.64 7.99
C ILE A 35 -10.89 -2.95 9.10
N ARG A 36 -9.62 -2.60 8.84
CA ARG A 36 -8.77 -1.94 9.83
C ARG A 36 -9.19 -0.53 10.17
N LEU A 37 -9.69 0.24 9.20
CA LEU A 37 -10.29 1.55 9.47
C LEU A 37 -11.42 1.45 10.52
N LEU A 38 -12.24 0.41 10.43
CA LEU A 38 -13.33 0.14 11.37
C LEU A 38 -12.85 -0.45 12.70
N GLU A 39 -11.97 -1.45 12.67
CA GLU A 39 -11.48 -2.14 13.88
C GLU A 39 -10.64 -1.21 14.76
N ASP A 40 -9.78 -0.41 14.14
CA ASP A 40 -8.94 0.55 14.84
C ASP A 40 -9.71 1.84 15.18
N ARG A 41 -10.95 2.03 14.69
CA ARG A 41 -11.72 3.28 14.85
C ARG A 41 -10.94 4.49 14.35
N LEU A 42 -10.39 4.40 13.14
CA LEU A 42 -9.57 5.46 12.53
C LEU A 42 -10.40 6.60 11.94
N VAL A 43 -11.71 6.40 11.82
CA VAL A 43 -12.67 7.38 11.29
C VAL A 43 -13.79 7.67 12.29
N PRO A 44 -14.53 8.78 12.14
CA PRO A 44 -15.76 9.04 12.88
C PRO A 44 -16.79 7.92 12.68
N GLY A 45 -17.59 7.66 13.72
CA GLY A 45 -18.58 6.57 13.73
C GLY A 45 -19.67 6.75 12.65
N GLU A 46 -19.95 7.99 12.28
CA GLU A 46 -20.90 8.37 11.23
C GLU A 46 -20.49 7.83 9.85
N LEU A 47 -19.19 7.60 9.62
CA LEU A 47 -18.65 7.10 8.35
C LEU A 47 -18.68 5.58 8.24
N GLU A 48 -18.94 4.85 9.34
CA GLU A 48 -18.88 3.38 9.34
C GLU A 48 -19.81 2.74 8.30
N SER A 49 -21.03 3.29 8.14
CA SER A 49 -22.00 2.76 7.19
C SER A 49 -21.53 2.90 5.74
N GLY A 50 -20.91 4.05 5.40
CA GLY A 50 -20.31 4.30 4.09
C GLY A 50 -19.12 3.37 3.82
N ILE A 51 -18.26 3.15 4.82
CA ILE A 51 -17.12 2.23 4.71
C ILE A 51 -17.59 0.77 4.52
N ARG A 52 -18.63 0.33 5.24
CA ARG A 52 -19.21 -1.01 5.05
C ARG A 52 -19.77 -1.20 3.65
N ARG A 53 -20.44 -0.19 3.09
CA ARG A 53 -20.92 -0.21 1.70
C ARG A 53 -19.77 -0.33 0.70
N ASN A 54 -18.67 0.40 0.91
CA ASN A 54 -17.46 0.27 0.08
C ASN A 54 -16.85 -1.14 0.17
N LEU A 55 -16.86 -1.75 1.36
CA LEU A 55 -16.37 -3.13 1.55
C LEU A 55 -17.27 -4.15 0.84
N GLU A 56 -18.58 -4.01 0.94
CA GLU A 56 -19.55 -4.87 0.25
C GLU A 56 -19.38 -4.77 -1.28
N LYS A 57 -19.20 -3.55 -1.81
CA LYS A 57 -18.95 -3.32 -3.24
C LYS A 57 -17.71 -4.05 -3.75
N ILE A 58 -16.60 -4.06 -3.00
CA ILE A 58 -15.40 -4.84 -3.39
C ILE A 58 -15.73 -6.32 -3.59
N LEU A 59 -16.52 -6.89 -2.67
CA LEU A 59 -16.87 -8.31 -2.73
C LEU A 59 -17.82 -8.63 -3.88
N GLU A 60 -18.75 -7.72 -4.17
CA GLU A 60 -19.70 -7.82 -5.27
C GLU A 60 -19.01 -7.72 -6.64
N ASP A 61 -18.11 -6.74 -6.80
CA ASP A 61 -17.40 -6.50 -8.07
C ASP A 61 -16.28 -7.53 -8.31
N HIS A 62 -15.71 -8.10 -7.24
CA HIS A 62 -14.60 -9.05 -7.29
C HIS A 62 -14.88 -10.34 -6.52
N PRO A 63 -15.91 -11.12 -6.88
CA PRO A 63 -16.23 -12.35 -6.16
C PRO A 63 -15.05 -13.34 -6.19
N ASN A 64 -14.92 -14.14 -5.14
CA ASN A 64 -14.00 -15.28 -5.14
C ASN A 64 -14.68 -16.47 -5.83
N ALA A 65 -13.88 -17.25 -6.56
CA ALA A 65 -14.35 -18.51 -7.14
C ALA A 65 -14.48 -19.61 -6.09
N GLU A 66 -13.66 -19.56 -5.05
CA GLU A 66 -13.60 -20.55 -3.98
C GLU A 66 -13.81 -19.91 -2.60
N THR A 67 -13.83 -20.74 -1.56
CA THR A 67 -13.86 -20.30 -0.16
C THR A 67 -12.55 -20.65 0.52
N TYR A 68 -12.07 -19.76 1.39
CA TYR A 68 -10.86 -20.02 2.16
C TYR A 68 -11.04 -21.24 3.07
N ARG A 69 -10.11 -22.19 2.99
CA ARG A 69 -10.11 -23.41 3.81
C ARG A 69 -8.89 -23.46 4.72
N ILE A 70 -9.13 -23.85 5.96
CA ILE A 70 -8.10 -24.05 6.99
C ILE A 70 -7.96 -25.55 7.22
N ASP A 71 -7.37 -26.24 6.25
CA ASP A 71 -7.18 -27.70 6.34
C ASP A 71 -5.97 -28.05 7.23
N ARG A 72 -4.95 -27.19 7.21
CA ARG A 72 -3.76 -27.30 8.07
C ARG A 72 -3.12 -25.94 8.27
N GLU A 73 -2.95 -25.56 9.53
CA GLU A 73 -2.20 -24.36 9.89
C GLU A 73 -0.71 -24.51 9.53
N TYR A 74 -0.13 -23.43 8.99
CA TYR A 74 1.29 -23.39 8.71
C TYR A 74 2.04 -22.68 9.85
N GLY A 75 2.61 -23.47 10.77
CA GLY A 75 3.24 -22.96 11.99
C GLY A 75 4.42 -22.00 11.76
N GLU A 76 5.06 -22.05 10.58
CA GLU A 76 6.19 -21.19 10.21
C GLU A 76 5.79 -20.04 9.28
N PHE A 77 4.49 -19.75 9.12
CA PHE A 77 4.01 -18.74 8.15
C PHE A 77 4.73 -17.41 8.30
N ARG A 78 4.68 -16.85 9.51
CA ARG A 78 5.25 -15.54 9.82
C ARG A 78 6.77 -15.52 9.62
N PRO A 79 7.59 -16.35 10.32
CA PRO A 79 9.03 -16.28 10.16
C PRO A 79 9.50 -16.55 8.73
N SER A 80 8.85 -17.47 8.01
CA SER A 80 9.22 -17.78 6.62
C SER A 80 8.89 -16.66 5.64
N LEU A 81 7.73 -16.01 5.78
CA LEU A 81 7.37 -14.87 4.93
C LEU A 81 8.25 -13.65 5.21
N LEU A 82 8.55 -13.35 6.49
CA LEU A 82 9.47 -12.27 6.85
C LEU A 82 10.89 -12.51 6.31
N ALA A 83 11.42 -13.74 6.42
CA ALA A 83 12.73 -14.10 5.88
C ALA A 83 12.78 -13.94 4.36
N ARG A 84 11.66 -14.17 3.66
CA ARG A 84 11.51 -13.92 2.23
C ARG A 84 11.55 -12.43 1.90
N LEU A 85 10.80 -11.59 2.63
CA LEU A 85 10.84 -10.14 2.46
C LEU A 85 12.26 -9.58 2.66
N ILE A 86 12.99 -10.05 3.67
CA ILE A 86 14.38 -9.64 3.93
C ILE A 86 15.30 -9.97 2.76
N ARG A 87 15.11 -11.16 2.16
CA ARG A 87 15.86 -11.58 0.97
C ARG A 87 15.52 -10.69 -0.22
N ASN A 88 14.24 -10.42 -0.44
CA ASN A 88 13.74 -9.59 -1.53
C ASN A 88 14.15 -8.11 -1.37
N GLY A 89 14.23 -7.59 -0.15
CA GLY A 89 14.64 -6.20 0.12
C GLY A 89 16.08 -5.88 -0.32
N ARG A 90 16.88 -6.90 -0.63
CA ARG A 90 18.22 -6.74 -1.24
C ARG A 90 18.18 -6.70 -2.77
N ALA A 91 17.04 -6.97 -3.38
CA ALA A 91 16.88 -6.94 -4.83
C ALA A 91 16.52 -5.53 -5.29
N ASN A 92 17.16 -5.10 -6.37
CA ASN A 92 16.96 -3.79 -7.02
C ASN A 92 15.52 -3.55 -7.51
N ASN A 93 14.71 -4.60 -7.62
CA ASN A 93 13.39 -4.56 -8.25
C ASN A 93 12.23 -4.65 -7.25
N SER A 94 12.47 -4.56 -5.95
CA SER A 94 11.40 -4.64 -4.94
C SER A 94 10.54 -3.36 -4.98
N LEU A 95 9.57 -3.36 -5.88
CA LEU A 95 8.44 -2.44 -5.87
C LEU A 95 7.54 -2.95 -4.76
N GLY A 96 7.58 -2.24 -3.62
CA GLY A 96 7.09 -2.65 -2.30
C GLY A 96 5.69 -3.25 -2.14
N HIS A 97 4.98 -3.61 -3.20
CA HIS A 97 3.80 -4.47 -3.22
C HIS A 97 4.02 -5.81 -2.51
N ASP A 98 5.19 -6.44 -2.62
CA ASP A 98 5.51 -7.64 -1.84
C ASP A 98 5.46 -7.36 -0.32
N VAL A 99 6.04 -6.24 0.10
CA VAL A 99 5.99 -5.75 1.49
C VAL A 99 4.58 -5.35 1.91
N ILE A 100 3.85 -4.60 1.08
CA ILE A 100 2.48 -4.14 1.35
C ILE A 100 1.56 -5.35 1.57
N TYR A 101 1.54 -6.30 0.63
CA TYR A 101 0.60 -7.43 0.69
C TYR A 101 0.94 -8.33 1.86
N SER A 102 2.24 -8.58 2.07
CA SER A 102 2.71 -9.37 3.20
C SER A 102 2.38 -8.70 4.54
N SER A 103 2.51 -7.37 4.64
CA SER A 103 2.13 -6.62 5.85
C SER A 103 0.66 -6.81 6.18
N TYR A 104 -0.25 -6.63 5.22
CA TYR A 104 -1.69 -6.82 5.46
C TYR A 104 -2.04 -8.25 5.89
N ILE A 105 -1.43 -9.26 5.26
CA ILE A 105 -1.69 -10.65 5.64
C ILE A 105 -1.07 -10.99 6.99
N LEU A 106 0.17 -10.60 7.27
CA LEU A 106 0.79 -10.88 8.57
C LEU A 106 0.07 -10.17 9.73
N ASP A 107 -0.41 -8.94 9.49
CA ASP A 107 -1.26 -8.22 10.43
C ASP A 107 -2.62 -8.92 10.63
N LEU A 108 -3.29 -9.35 9.54
CA LEU A 108 -4.53 -10.12 9.61
C LEU A 108 -4.38 -11.40 10.44
N LEU A 109 -3.30 -12.16 10.21
CA LEU A 109 -3.10 -13.46 10.86
C LEU A 109 -2.65 -13.32 12.32
N GLY A 110 -1.94 -12.24 12.69
CA GLY A 110 -1.42 -12.05 14.04
C GLY A 110 -2.18 -11.07 14.93
N GLY A 111 -3.11 -10.31 14.38
CA GLY A 111 -3.86 -9.30 15.12
C GLY A 111 -4.98 -9.88 15.99
N PRO A 112 -5.58 -9.06 16.88
CA PRO A 112 -6.76 -9.44 17.64
C PRO A 112 -7.91 -9.89 16.73
N GLY A 113 -8.46 -11.09 16.98
CA GLY A 113 -9.49 -11.68 16.11
C GLY A 113 -8.98 -12.02 14.71
N GLY A 114 -7.68 -12.31 14.58
CA GLY A 114 -7.08 -12.83 13.36
C GLY A 114 -7.57 -14.25 13.03
N ILE A 115 -7.32 -14.66 11.79
CA ILE A 115 -7.68 -15.99 11.30
C ILE A 115 -6.42 -16.84 11.12
N PRO A 116 -6.47 -18.17 11.28
CA PRO A 116 -5.31 -19.02 11.07
C PRO A 116 -4.79 -19.00 9.63
N GLY A 117 -3.47 -18.96 9.48
CA GLY A 117 -2.80 -19.04 8.17
C GLY A 117 -2.68 -20.48 7.69
N SER A 118 -3.18 -20.77 6.49
CA SER A 118 -3.06 -22.10 5.87
C SER A 118 -1.75 -22.25 5.10
N ALA A 119 -1.32 -23.50 4.90
CA ALA A 119 -0.17 -23.80 4.04
C ALA A 119 -0.37 -23.33 2.59
N GLU A 120 -1.61 -23.32 2.12
CA GLU A 120 -1.97 -22.83 0.79
C GLU A 120 -1.81 -21.31 0.69
N LEU A 121 -2.32 -20.57 1.69
CA LEU A 121 -2.12 -19.12 1.78
C LEU A 121 -0.63 -18.78 1.83
N TYR A 122 0.17 -19.54 2.56
CA TYR A 122 1.61 -19.31 2.63
C TYR A 122 2.28 -19.48 1.26
N ARG A 123 1.93 -20.54 0.53
CA ARG A 123 2.42 -20.77 -0.84
C ARG A 123 2.01 -19.62 -1.75
N ALA A 124 0.75 -19.19 -1.68
CA ALA A 124 0.24 -18.07 -2.45
C ALA A 124 1.01 -16.78 -2.16
N MET A 125 1.21 -16.44 -0.89
CA MET A 125 1.98 -15.25 -0.49
C MET A 125 3.44 -15.35 -0.90
N SER A 126 4.03 -16.54 -0.85
CA SER A 126 5.40 -16.76 -1.36
C SER A 126 5.48 -16.51 -2.87
N THR A 127 4.55 -17.04 -3.65
CA THR A 127 4.47 -16.81 -5.10
C THR A 127 4.28 -15.34 -5.42
N ILE A 128 3.39 -14.64 -4.71
CA ILE A 128 3.14 -13.21 -4.91
C ILE A 128 4.40 -12.39 -4.60
N ALA A 129 5.05 -12.65 -3.46
CA ALA A 129 6.26 -11.94 -3.07
C ALA A 129 7.41 -12.18 -4.05
N GLU A 130 7.56 -13.40 -4.57
CA GLU A 130 8.53 -13.71 -5.64
C GLU A 130 8.16 -13.03 -6.96
N GLY A 131 6.87 -13.02 -7.33
CA GLY A 131 6.37 -12.39 -8.55
C GLY A 131 6.66 -10.90 -8.62
N PHE A 132 6.43 -10.16 -7.53
CA PHE A 132 6.76 -8.73 -7.46
C PHE A 132 8.28 -8.48 -7.41
N ALA A 133 9.06 -9.33 -6.74
CA ALA A 133 10.51 -9.22 -6.80
C ALA A 133 11.07 -9.44 -8.22
N ALA A 134 10.36 -10.23 -9.04
CA ALA A 134 10.71 -10.51 -10.42
C ALA A 134 10.15 -9.48 -11.44
N SER A 135 9.21 -8.61 -11.07
CA SER A 135 8.52 -7.72 -12.01
C SER A 135 9.36 -6.55 -12.59
N GLY A 136 10.66 -6.51 -12.29
CA GLY A 136 11.56 -5.49 -12.82
C GLY A 136 11.44 -4.12 -12.13
N PRO A 137 12.34 -3.17 -12.44
CA PRO A 137 12.49 -1.94 -11.68
C PRO A 137 11.37 -0.92 -11.93
N GLY A 138 11.40 0.17 -11.16
CA GLY A 138 10.36 1.20 -11.01
C GLY A 138 9.79 1.74 -12.30
N TYR A 139 8.67 1.15 -12.70
CA TYR A 139 7.70 1.83 -13.56
C TYR A 139 7.31 3.15 -12.89
N VAL A 140 7.59 4.23 -13.60
CA VAL A 140 7.23 5.60 -13.24
C VAL A 140 6.65 6.27 -14.46
N THR A 141 5.57 7.03 -14.30
CA THR A 141 5.11 7.94 -15.35
C THR A 141 5.96 9.20 -15.39
N VAL A 142 6.47 9.57 -16.56
CA VAL A 142 7.16 10.85 -16.82
C VAL A 142 6.48 11.50 -18.01
N ASN A 143 5.95 12.71 -17.84
CA ASN A 143 5.19 13.44 -18.86
C ASN A 143 3.99 12.65 -19.42
N GLY A 144 3.30 11.88 -18.59
CA GLY A 144 2.17 11.05 -19.01
C GLY A 144 2.54 9.71 -19.65
N GLU A 145 3.83 9.45 -19.89
CA GLU A 145 4.30 8.20 -20.50
C GLU A 145 4.94 7.27 -19.46
N PRO A 146 4.63 5.96 -19.46
CA PRO A 146 5.27 5.00 -18.59
C PRO A 146 6.75 4.82 -18.98
N LYS A 147 7.64 4.95 -18.00
CA LYS A 147 9.08 4.72 -18.14
C LYS A 147 9.57 3.73 -17.11
N VAL A 148 10.49 2.88 -17.51
CA VAL A 148 11.19 1.96 -16.62
C VAL A 148 12.51 2.60 -16.21
N VAL A 149 12.68 2.87 -14.91
CA VAL A 149 13.93 3.41 -14.36
C VAL A 149 14.60 2.34 -13.53
N HIS A 150 15.73 1.82 -14.02
CA HIS A 150 16.57 0.91 -13.25
C HIS A 150 17.29 1.69 -12.14
N PRO A 151 17.37 1.19 -10.89
CA PRO A 151 18.12 1.87 -9.83
C PRO A 151 19.64 1.85 -10.06
N ASP A 152 20.13 1.01 -10.97
CA ASP A 152 21.54 1.02 -11.34
C ASP A 152 21.84 2.26 -12.18
N GLY A 153 22.69 3.15 -11.68
CA GLY A 153 23.08 4.38 -12.37
C GLY A 153 22.24 5.62 -12.01
N ILE A 154 21.29 5.53 -11.07
CA ILE A 154 20.67 6.73 -10.49
C ILE A 154 21.48 7.24 -9.30
N GLU A 155 21.53 8.57 -9.15
CA GLU A 155 22.12 9.21 -8.00
C GLU A 155 21.30 8.95 -6.73
N ARG A 156 22.00 8.64 -5.62
CA ARG A 156 21.37 8.49 -4.31
C ARG A 156 21.16 9.87 -3.70
N THR A 157 19.93 10.37 -3.78
CA THR A 157 19.58 11.74 -3.39
C THR A 157 18.79 11.80 -2.08
N ALA A 158 18.06 10.73 -1.74
CA ALA A 158 17.32 10.68 -0.49
C ALA A 158 18.23 10.36 0.69
N GLU A 159 18.06 11.10 1.78
CA GLU A 159 18.73 10.80 3.05
C GLU A 159 18.29 9.42 3.57
N ARG A 160 19.24 8.62 4.08
CA ARG A 160 18.98 7.28 4.61
C ARG A 160 18.89 7.32 6.11
N PHE A 161 17.74 6.96 6.63
CA PHE A 161 17.48 6.90 8.06
C PHE A 161 16.53 5.75 8.38
N ARG A 162 16.52 5.31 9.63
CA ARG A 162 15.59 4.27 10.06
C ARG A 162 14.15 4.78 9.93
N LEU A 163 13.34 4.13 9.10
CA LEU A 163 11.95 4.56 8.91
C LEU A 163 11.15 4.42 10.21
N SER A 164 10.45 5.50 10.55
CA SER A 164 9.46 5.64 11.63
C SER A 164 8.20 6.29 11.08
N SER A 165 7.09 6.25 11.83
CA SER A 165 5.84 6.89 11.40
C SER A 165 6.00 8.39 11.17
N SER A 166 6.71 9.09 12.05
CA SER A 166 6.97 10.53 11.93
C SER A 166 7.83 10.86 10.71
N SER A 167 8.97 10.18 10.56
CA SER A 167 9.89 10.45 9.46
C SER A 167 9.29 10.11 8.09
N LEU A 168 8.43 9.09 8.01
CA LEU A 168 7.69 8.76 6.80
C LEU A 168 6.66 9.83 6.45
N LEU A 169 5.93 10.35 7.43
CA LEU A 169 4.98 11.44 7.21
C LEU A 169 5.70 12.73 6.78
N ASP A 170 6.84 13.04 7.38
CA ASP A 170 7.67 14.20 6.96
C ASP A 170 8.15 14.06 5.52
N LEU A 171 8.64 12.88 5.14
CA LEU A 171 9.05 12.59 3.77
C LEU A 171 7.86 12.70 2.81
N PHE A 172 6.72 12.11 3.16
CA PHE A 172 5.49 12.17 2.36
C PHE A 172 4.99 13.60 2.16
N HIS A 173 4.94 14.40 3.23
CA HIS A 173 4.50 15.80 3.18
C HIS A 173 5.49 16.70 2.43
N GLY A 174 6.79 16.43 2.56
CA GLY A 174 7.86 17.17 1.89
C GLY A 174 8.15 16.72 0.47
N PHE A 175 7.56 15.62 -0.01
CA PHE A 175 7.85 15.10 -1.34
C PHE A 175 7.28 16.01 -2.43
N ASP A 176 8.13 16.78 -3.09
CA ASP A 176 7.76 17.67 -4.18
C ASP A 176 7.67 16.88 -5.50
N ARG A 177 6.45 16.75 -6.02
CA ARG A 177 6.15 15.92 -7.19
C ARG A 177 5.19 16.65 -8.14
N PRO A 178 5.51 16.72 -9.45
CA PRO A 178 4.62 17.29 -10.46
C PRO A 178 3.27 16.57 -10.53
N SER A 179 2.17 17.34 -10.66
CA SER A 179 0.80 16.82 -10.69
C SER A 179 0.53 15.89 -11.90
N ARG A 180 1.23 16.11 -13.03
CA ARG A 180 1.11 15.27 -14.23
C ARG A 180 1.58 13.84 -14.01
N MET A 181 2.57 13.62 -13.14
CA MET A 181 3.02 12.27 -12.78
C MET A 181 2.02 11.52 -11.89
N GLU A 182 1.28 12.24 -11.03
CA GLU A 182 0.29 11.60 -10.14
C GLU A 182 -0.94 11.11 -10.90
N LYS A 183 -1.36 11.82 -11.96
CA LYS A 183 -2.50 11.43 -12.81
C LYS A 183 -2.34 10.06 -13.48
N GLY A 184 -1.11 9.54 -13.62
CA GLY A 184 -0.82 8.30 -14.34
C GLY A 184 -0.57 7.06 -13.48
N ASP A 185 -0.03 7.22 -12.26
CA ASP A 185 0.67 6.11 -11.59
C ASP A 185 0.56 6.10 -10.05
N MET A 186 -0.09 7.12 -9.46
CA MET A 186 -0.40 7.20 -8.01
C MET A 186 0.81 6.89 -7.10
N GLN A 187 1.98 7.39 -7.50
CA GLN A 187 3.26 6.96 -6.93
C GLN A 187 3.47 7.52 -5.53
N LEU A 188 2.94 8.70 -5.23
CA LEU A 188 2.96 9.27 -3.89
C LEU A 188 2.11 8.43 -2.91
N GLY A 189 0.96 7.91 -3.36
CA GLY A 189 0.15 6.97 -2.59
C GLY A 189 0.85 5.61 -2.37
N HIS A 190 1.58 5.11 -3.36
CA HIS A 190 2.41 3.91 -3.20
C HIS A 190 3.59 4.12 -2.26
N LEU A 191 4.20 5.30 -2.27
CA LEU A 191 5.23 5.67 -1.31
C LEU A 191 4.67 5.62 0.12
N LEU A 192 3.51 6.22 0.34
CA LEU A 192 2.82 6.21 1.63
C LEU A 192 2.52 4.78 2.12
N THR A 193 1.90 3.95 1.27
CA THR A 193 1.50 2.58 1.64
C THR A 193 2.68 1.65 1.83
N HIS A 194 3.74 1.78 1.02
CA HIS A 194 4.96 0.98 1.16
C HIS A 194 5.68 1.31 2.47
N GLY A 195 5.91 2.60 2.75
CA GLY A 195 6.53 3.02 4.00
C GLY A 195 5.71 2.60 5.21
N HIS A 196 4.38 2.71 5.13
CA HIS A 196 3.47 2.27 6.20
C HIS A 196 3.64 0.78 6.50
N ALA A 197 3.64 -0.06 5.46
CA ALA A 197 3.83 -1.50 5.60
C ALA A 197 5.17 -1.85 6.26
N ILE A 198 6.26 -1.16 5.90
CA ILE A 198 7.57 -1.36 6.55
C ILE A 198 7.51 -1.01 8.03
N VAL A 199 6.92 0.14 8.37
CA VAL A 199 6.80 0.60 9.76
C VAL A 199 5.98 -0.40 10.59
N GLU A 200 4.83 -0.83 10.11
CA GLU A 200 3.98 -1.85 10.78
C GLU A 200 4.72 -3.17 10.97
N LEU A 201 5.40 -3.67 9.94
CA LEU A 201 6.17 -4.91 10.04
C LEU A 201 7.29 -4.82 11.09
N LYS A 202 8.00 -3.68 11.16
CA LYS A 202 9.07 -3.44 12.15
C LYS A 202 8.53 -3.33 13.57
N LEU A 203 7.40 -2.65 13.75
CA LEU A 203 6.73 -2.54 15.05
C LEU A 203 6.22 -3.90 15.54
N ALA A 204 5.63 -4.71 14.66
CA ALA A 204 5.08 -6.01 15.00
C ALA A 204 6.14 -7.11 15.17
N ASN A 205 7.36 -6.92 14.66
CA ASN A 205 8.42 -7.94 14.66
C ASN A 205 9.79 -7.35 15.04
N PRO A 206 9.94 -6.82 16.28
CA PRO A 206 11.18 -6.22 16.72
C PRO A 206 12.33 -7.23 16.68
N GLY A 207 13.49 -6.81 16.17
CA GLY A 207 14.71 -7.63 16.13
C GLY A 207 14.79 -8.63 14.97
N PHE A 208 13.80 -8.69 14.07
CA PHE A 208 13.80 -9.64 12.94
C PHE A 208 14.71 -9.22 11.77
N GLY A 209 15.44 -8.09 11.87
CA GLY A 209 16.34 -7.61 10.81
C GLY A 209 15.63 -6.95 9.62
N LEU A 210 14.43 -6.40 9.84
CA LEU A 210 13.61 -5.76 8.81
C LEU A 210 14.10 -4.36 8.40
N ASP A 211 15.13 -3.81 9.04
CA ASP A 211 15.72 -2.52 8.65
C ASP A 211 16.27 -2.55 7.21
N ILE A 212 16.54 -3.73 6.63
CA ILE A 212 16.89 -3.87 5.20
C ILE A 212 15.79 -3.37 4.25
N LEU A 213 14.52 -3.37 4.69
CA LEU A 213 13.41 -2.88 3.88
C LEU A 213 13.42 -1.36 3.74
N ASP A 214 14.04 -0.65 4.68
CA ASP A 214 14.21 0.80 4.59
C ASP A 214 15.05 1.15 3.33
N GLU A 215 16.08 0.37 3.00
CA GLU A 215 16.91 0.58 1.80
C GLU A 215 16.11 0.41 0.50
N ALA A 216 15.23 -0.59 0.42
CA ALA A 216 14.34 -0.78 -0.72
C ALA A 216 13.37 0.41 -0.87
N PHE A 217 12.84 0.92 0.25
CA PHE A 217 12.01 2.12 0.26
C PHE A 217 12.76 3.34 -0.27
N PHE A 218 13.96 3.62 0.24
CA PHE A 218 14.69 4.81 -0.21
C PHE A 218 15.23 4.68 -1.63
N THR A 219 15.48 3.46 -2.10
CA THR A 219 15.77 3.22 -3.53
C THR A 219 14.59 3.65 -4.40
N ARG A 220 13.35 3.38 -3.95
CA ARG A 220 12.15 3.90 -4.62
C ARG A 220 12.11 5.44 -4.57
N VAL A 221 12.44 6.06 -3.43
CA VAL A 221 12.50 7.53 -3.33
C VAL A 221 13.49 8.11 -4.33
N ASP A 222 14.67 7.51 -4.49
CA ASP A 222 15.66 7.96 -5.48
C ASP A 222 15.14 7.82 -6.92
N ILE A 223 14.47 6.71 -7.24
CA ILE A 223 13.84 6.51 -8.56
C ILE A 223 12.83 7.63 -8.83
N LEU A 224 12.00 7.97 -7.84
CA LEU A 224 11.01 9.04 -7.97
C LEU A 224 11.66 10.43 -8.09
N ASN A 225 12.71 10.71 -7.33
CA ASN A 225 13.49 11.96 -7.44
C ASN A 225 14.14 12.08 -8.82
N HIS A 226 14.70 10.99 -9.34
CA HIS A 226 15.26 10.94 -10.69
C HIS A 226 14.20 11.23 -11.74
N ALA A 227 13.02 10.61 -11.62
CA ALA A 227 11.89 10.82 -12.53
C ALA A 227 11.39 12.28 -12.48
N ASN A 228 11.28 12.86 -11.28
CA ASN A 228 10.93 14.28 -11.08
C ASN A 228 11.92 15.22 -11.79
N ARG A 229 13.21 14.90 -11.74
CA ARG A 229 14.26 15.68 -12.43
C ARG A 229 14.11 15.60 -13.94
N ILE A 230 13.92 14.40 -14.50
CA ILE A 230 13.67 14.23 -15.94
C ILE A 230 12.45 15.05 -16.38
N GLU A 231 11.35 14.98 -15.63
CA GLU A 231 10.12 15.72 -15.96
C GLU A 231 10.36 17.24 -16.01
N ARG A 232 11.07 17.80 -15.02
CA ARG A 232 11.41 19.23 -14.98
C ARG A 232 12.36 19.64 -16.10
N GLU A 233 13.28 18.77 -16.50
CA GLU A 233 14.22 19.01 -17.61
C GLU A 233 13.54 18.95 -18.99
N THR A 234 12.43 18.23 -19.11
CA THR A 234 11.80 17.90 -20.42
C THR A 234 10.43 18.55 -20.64
N SER A 235 9.82 19.12 -19.61
CA SER A 235 8.55 19.82 -19.70
C SER A 235 8.74 21.31 -20.01
N GLU A 236 7.96 21.81 -20.97
CA GLU A 236 7.60 23.24 -20.98
C GLU A 236 6.78 23.55 -19.71
N PRO A 237 6.88 24.78 -19.15
CA PRO A 237 6.12 25.16 -17.96
C PRO A 237 4.63 24.86 -18.16
N PRO A 238 3.93 24.40 -17.10
CA PRO A 238 2.57 23.89 -17.22
C PRO A 238 1.65 24.93 -17.87
N GLN A 239 1.14 24.63 -19.07
CA GLN A 239 0.11 25.43 -19.74
C GLN A 239 -1.30 25.17 -19.16
N ASP A 240 -1.44 24.11 -18.36
CA ASP A 240 -2.70 23.81 -17.68
C ASP A 240 -2.82 24.71 -16.44
N ALA A 241 -3.86 25.54 -16.39
CA ALA A 241 -4.25 26.23 -15.16
C ALA A 241 -4.36 25.20 -14.03
N PRO A 242 -3.98 25.54 -12.77
CA PRO A 242 -4.19 24.63 -11.66
C PRO A 242 -5.66 24.28 -11.62
N SER A 243 -6.01 23.04 -12.00
CA SER A 243 -7.33 22.51 -11.71
C SER A 243 -7.50 22.67 -10.22
N LYS A 244 -8.61 23.25 -9.75
CA LYS A 244 -8.93 23.25 -8.32
C LYS A 244 -8.90 21.79 -7.87
N GLU A 245 -7.80 21.37 -7.25
CA GLU A 245 -7.67 20.05 -6.69
C GLU A 245 -8.76 19.97 -5.62
N ALA A 246 -9.67 19.02 -5.77
CA ALA A 246 -10.64 18.75 -4.73
C ALA A 246 -9.84 18.33 -3.49
N GLU A 247 -9.99 19.06 -2.39
CA GLU A 247 -9.36 18.68 -1.13
C GLU A 247 -10.07 17.44 -0.59
N TRP A 248 -9.57 16.27 -0.98
CA TRP A 248 -10.07 14.99 -0.52
C TRP A 248 -9.65 14.74 0.93
N ASN A 249 -10.64 14.52 1.80
CA ASN A 249 -10.45 14.28 3.22
C ASN A 249 -11.09 12.93 3.62
N PRO A 250 -10.32 11.91 4.06
CA PRO A 250 -10.87 10.61 4.44
C PRO A 250 -11.73 10.66 5.73
N LEU A 251 -11.78 11.80 6.41
CA LEU A 251 -12.68 12.07 7.53
C LEU A 251 -14.03 12.68 7.11
N GLU A 252 -14.31 12.78 5.81
CA GLU A 252 -15.56 13.33 5.27
C GLU A 252 -16.35 12.29 4.45
N PRO A 253 -17.70 12.33 4.44
CA PRO A 253 -18.52 11.42 3.64
C PRO A 253 -18.22 11.49 2.13
N SER A 254 -17.98 12.68 1.61
CA SER A 254 -17.71 12.97 0.19
C SER A 254 -16.55 12.13 -0.37
N TYR A 255 -15.53 11.88 0.44
CA TYR A 255 -14.40 11.02 0.11
C TYR A 255 -14.83 9.59 -0.19
N TRP A 256 -15.65 9.01 0.68
CA TRP A 256 -16.08 7.61 0.58
C TRP A 256 -17.13 7.42 -0.51
N GLU A 257 -17.94 8.43 -0.78
CA GLU A 257 -18.87 8.45 -1.92
C GLU A 257 -18.12 8.53 -3.25
N HIS A 258 -17.11 9.39 -3.33
CA HIS A 258 -16.27 9.50 -4.52
C HIS A 258 -15.48 8.21 -4.76
N ALA A 259 -14.84 7.67 -3.72
CA ALA A 259 -14.11 6.41 -3.82
C ALA A 259 -15.02 5.30 -4.37
N LEU A 260 -16.26 5.16 -3.90
CA LEU A 260 -17.21 4.15 -4.39
C LEU A 260 -17.51 4.27 -5.89
N SER A 261 -17.39 5.47 -6.47
CA SER A 261 -17.67 5.75 -7.88
C SER A 261 -16.46 5.61 -8.81
N ASP A 262 -15.24 5.55 -8.29
CA ASP A 262 -14.00 5.44 -9.08
C ASP A 262 -13.65 3.96 -9.34
N ASN A 263 -13.14 3.64 -10.53
CA ASN A 263 -12.75 2.27 -10.90
C ASN A 263 -11.48 1.78 -10.19
N ARG A 264 -10.72 2.67 -9.54
CA ARG A 264 -9.50 2.42 -8.76
C ARG A 264 -9.76 2.55 -7.26
N HIS A 265 -11.01 2.44 -6.83
CA HIS A 265 -11.43 2.65 -5.44
C HIS A 265 -10.60 1.89 -4.39
N GLY A 266 -10.02 0.74 -4.74
CA GLY A 266 -9.10 0.02 -3.88
C GLY A 266 -7.87 0.84 -3.42
N HIS A 267 -7.41 1.80 -4.22
CA HIS A 267 -6.30 2.71 -3.84
C HIS A 267 -6.71 3.69 -2.75
N PHE A 268 -7.88 4.33 -2.89
CA PHE A 268 -8.43 5.27 -1.91
C PHE A 268 -8.40 4.66 -0.50
N TYR A 269 -8.88 3.42 -0.36
CA TYR A 269 -8.99 2.77 0.95
C TYR A 269 -7.62 2.49 1.60
N LYS A 270 -6.66 1.97 0.82
CA LYS A 270 -5.31 1.69 1.30
C LYS A 270 -4.59 2.99 1.71
N TYR A 271 -4.78 4.06 0.94
CA TYR A 271 -4.18 5.36 1.20
C TYR A 271 -4.76 6.00 2.45
N ALA A 272 -6.09 6.04 2.57
CA ALA A 272 -6.78 6.55 3.76
C ALA A 272 -6.35 5.80 5.02
N TYR A 273 -6.36 4.46 4.98
CA TYR A 273 -5.89 3.65 6.11
C TYR A 273 -4.45 3.96 6.49
N SER A 274 -3.53 3.98 5.52
CA SER A 274 -2.11 4.23 5.78
C SER A 274 -1.88 5.62 6.36
N TYR A 275 -2.50 6.65 5.78
CA TYR A 275 -2.35 8.02 6.26
C TYR A 275 -2.86 8.19 7.69
N LEU A 276 -4.08 7.71 7.97
CA LEU A 276 -4.70 7.85 9.28
C LEU A 276 -3.96 7.04 10.35
N LYS A 277 -3.55 5.80 10.02
CA LYS A 277 -2.80 4.93 10.92
C LYS A 277 -1.43 5.52 11.26
N LEU A 278 -0.69 6.00 10.26
CA LEU A 278 0.60 6.65 10.48
C LEU A 278 0.49 7.89 11.37
N ASN A 279 -0.50 8.76 11.13
CA ASN A 279 -0.71 9.94 11.97
C ASN A 279 -1.00 9.55 13.41
N ARG A 280 -1.83 8.51 13.64
CA ARG A 280 -2.06 7.98 14.99
C ARG A 280 -0.79 7.46 15.64
N LEU A 281 0.00 6.65 14.93
CA LEU A 281 1.25 6.09 15.46
C LEU A 281 2.30 7.16 15.75
N ALA A 282 2.29 8.26 14.98
CA ALA A 282 3.16 9.41 15.17
C ALA A 282 2.63 10.42 16.20
N GLU A 283 1.46 10.16 16.79
CA GLU A 283 0.75 11.08 17.69
C GLU A 283 0.54 12.48 17.09
N ARG A 284 0.40 12.56 15.76
CA ARG A 284 0.20 13.80 15.02
C ARG A 284 -1.27 14.16 14.95
N ARG A 285 -1.57 15.45 15.13
CA ARG A 285 -2.91 15.98 14.94
C ARG A 285 -3.22 16.06 13.44
N LEU A 286 -4.31 15.42 13.04
CA LEU A 286 -4.90 15.58 11.72
C LEU A 286 -5.52 16.97 11.63
N ALA A 287 -4.79 17.92 11.03
CA ALA A 287 -5.24 19.31 10.87
C ALA A 287 -5.20 19.78 9.40
N ASP A 288 -4.43 19.10 8.56
CA ASP A 288 -4.24 19.46 7.16
C ASP A 288 -4.17 18.19 6.29
N PHE A 289 -4.98 18.17 5.24
CA PHE A 289 -5.07 17.08 4.28
C PHE A 289 -4.53 17.45 2.89
N ARG A 290 -3.98 18.66 2.69
CA ARG A 290 -3.46 19.10 1.38
C ARG A 290 -2.49 18.12 0.76
N SER A 291 -1.53 17.62 1.53
CA SER A 291 -0.57 16.62 1.03
C SER A 291 -1.22 15.26 0.76
N PHE A 292 -2.28 14.92 1.47
CA PHE A 292 -3.06 13.71 1.20
C PHE A 292 -3.87 13.86 -0.09
N SER A 293 -4.49 15.01 -0.36
CA SER A 293 -5.27 15.23 -1.58
C SER A 293 -4.44 15.10 -2.86
N ARG A 294 -3.11 15.25 -2.79
CA ARG A 294 -2.19 15.08 -3.92
C ARG A 294 -2.05 13.65 -4.45
N ILE A 295 -2.53 12.64 -3.72
CA ILE A 295 -2.34 11.22 -4.08
C ILE A 295 -3.49 10.62 -4.91
N LEU A 296 -4.51 11.42 -5.25
CA LEU A 296 -5.80 10.97 -5.83
C LEU A 296 -6.11 11.67 -7.15
#